data_AF-A0A8H3BUS5-F1
#
_entry.id   AF-A0A8H3BUS5-F1
#
_cell.length_a   1.000
_cell.length_b   1.000
_cell.length_c   1.000
_cell.angle_alpha   90.00
_cell.angle_beta   90.00
_cell.angle_gamma   90.00
#
_symmetry.space_group_name_H-M   'P 1'
#
loop_
_entity.id
_entity.type
_entity.pdbx_description
1 polymer ?
#
loop_
_entity_poly.entity_id
_entity_poly.type
_entity_poly.pdbx_seq_one_letter_code
_entity_poly.pdbx_strand_id
1 'polypeptide(L)'
;MTFQSKPTTDGLYLIKVLSKDLFIESLSGDKPKLQLAAPSSNDNQKWNLTQVPGKAGVWKMTCVDGSVGITHTVNKKLYWGYGHPHPHSGDSQEWNFIERDQKFSKIKLGDGTDCFDACDPGSSTVRA
;
A
#
# COMPACT_ATOMS: atom_id res chain seq x y z
N MET A 1 13.99 5.65 11.24
CA MET A 1 13.90 5.68 9.76
C MET A 1 13.74 7.12 9.33
N THR A 2 14.48 7.57 8.33
CA THR A 2 14.32 8.93 7.77
C THR A 2 13.11 8.96 6.87
N PHE A 3 12.30 10.01 6.96
CA PHE A 3 11.16 10.19 6.05
C PHE A 3 11.65 10.28 4.59
N GLN A 4 10.93 9.61 3.70
CA GLN A 4 11.11 9.69 2.26
C GLN A 4 9.74 9.87 1.61
N SER A 5 9.65 10.78 0.65
CA SER A 5 8.45 11.05 -0.15
C SER A 5 8.09 9.89 -1.08
N LYS A 6 9.10 9.13 -1.54
CA LYS A 6 8.99 7.92 -2.37
C LYS A 6 10.14 6.95 -2.04
N PRO A 7 9.98 5.64 -2.29
CA PRO A 7 11.10 4.71 -2.25
C PRO A 7 12.15 5.05 -3.32
N THR A 8 13.43 4.91 -2.95
CA THR A 8 14.57 5.15 -3.84
C THR A 8 15.44 3.91 -4.06
N THR A 9 15.30 2.90 -3.20
CA THR A 9 16.04 1.63 -3.25
C THR A 9 15.16 0.50 -2.77
N ASP A 10 15.47 -0.72 -3.16
CA ASP A 10 14.84 -1.91 -2.59
C ASP A 10 15.06 -1.96 -1.08
N GLY A 11 14.04 -2.42 -0.33
CA GLY A 11 14.17 -2.61 1.11
C GLY A 11 12.88 -2.54 1.90
N LEU A 12 13.06 -2.39 3.21
CA LEU A 12 11.99 -2.41 4.20
C LEU A 12 11.47 -0.99 4.49
N TYR A 13 10.16 -0.81 4.40
CA TYR A 13 9.49 0.48 4.60
C TYR A 13 8.28 0.36 5.54
N LEU A 14 8.00 1.47 6.22
CA LEU A 14 6.70 1.75 6.82
C LEU A 14 5.99 2.79 5.94
N ILE A 15 4.72 2.58 5.63
CA ILE A 15 3.97 3.46 4.73
C ILE A 15 3.02 4.32 5.54
N LYS A 16 3.38 5.58 5.72
CA LYS A 16 2.60 6.56 6.48
C LYS A 16 1.63 7.31 5.58
N VAL A 17 0.39 7.50 6.03
CA VAL A 17 -0.59 8.37 5.37
C VAL A 17 -0.24 9.84 5.66
N LEU A 18 -0.18 10.70 4.66
CA LEU A 18 0.25 12.09 4.87
C LEU A 18 -0.64 12.87 5.86
N SER A 19 -1.95 12.72 5.72
CA SER A 19 -2.95 13.48 6.49
C SER A 19 -3.22 12.91 7.89
N LYS A 20 -2.62 11.77 8.25
CA LYS A 20 -2.88 11.06 9.52
C LYS A 20 -1.57 10.54 10.10
N ASP A 21 -1.41 10.50 11.42
CA ASP A 21 -0.26 9.82 12.02
C ASP A 21 -0.48 8.30 12.10
N LEU A 22 -0.87 7.70 10.96
CA LEU A 22 -1.24 6.30 10.82
C LEU A 22 -0.48 5.65 9.66
N PHE A 23 -0.30 4.34 9.78
CA PHE A 23 0.47 3.52 8.86
C PHE A 23 -0.39 2.43 8.25
N ILE A 24 -0.07 2.03 7.02
CA ILE A 24 -0.72 0.89 6.36
C ILE A 24 -0.30 -0.40 7.06
N GLU A 25 -1.30 -1.15 7.52
CA GLU A 25 -1.17 -2.43 8.18
C GLU A 25 -1.92 -3.51 7.41
N SER A 26 -1.27 -4.66 7.22
CA SER A 26 -1.89 -5.88 6.72
C SER A 26 -2.61 -6.61 7.86
N LEU A 27 -3.83 -7.03 7.61
CA LEU A 27 -4.55 -7.95 8.48
C LEU A 27 -4.71 -9.29 7.77
N SER A 28 -4.12 -10.32 8.37
CA SER A 28 -4.25 -11.71 7.96
C SER A 28 -5.58 -12.32 8.43
N GLY A 29 -5.99 -13.43 7.80
CA GLY A 29 -7.22 -14.16 8.10
C GLY A 29 -7.93 -14.61 6.83
N ASP A 30 -9.13 -15.20 6.96
CA ASP A 30 -9.91 -15.72 5.82
C ASP A 30 -10.35 -14.63 4.83
N LYS A 31 -10.34 -13.37 5.28
CA LYS A 31 -10.67 -12.17 4.49
C LYS A 31 -9.58 -11.13 4.72
N PRO A 32 -8.39 -11.33 4.13
CA PRO A 32 -7.28 -10.42 4.34
C PRO A 32 -7.65 -9.02 3.85
N LYS A 33 -7.24 -8.00 4.62
CA LYS A 33 -7.56 -6.59 4.31
C LYS A 33 -6.43 -5.67 4.74
N LEU A 34 -6.42 -4.46 4.19
CA LEU A 34 -5.57 -3.37 4.66
C LEU A 34 -6.34 -2.47 5.63
N GLN A 35 -5.64 -1.98 6.65
CA GLN A 35 -6.16 -0.93 7.52
C GLN A 35 -5.09 0.11 7.82
N LEU A 36 -5.53 1.22 8.42
CA LEU A 36 -4.67 2.25 8.99
C LEU A 36 -4.57 2.04 10.50
N ALA A 37 -3.35 1.92 11.01
CA ALA A 37 -3.08 1.67 12.42
C ALA A 37 -2.01 2.64 12.96
N ALA A 38 -1.99 2.81 14.28
CA ALA A 38 -0.92 3.53 14.96
C ALA A 38 0.43 2.82 14.75
N PRO A 39 1.57 3.54 14.82
CA PRO A 39 2.89 2.92 14.65
C PRO A 39 3.09 1.79 15.64
N SER A 40 3.53 0.63 15.15
CA SER A 40 3.88 -0.53 15.96
C SER A 40 5.17 -1.16 15.48
N SER A 41 5.76 -2.04 16.30
CA SER A 41 6.92 -2.85 15.92
C SER A 41 6.54 -4.13 15.15
N ASN A 42 5.25 -4.35 14.90
CA ASN A 42 4.73 -5.58 14.31
C ASN A 42 5.12 -5.70 12.84
N ASP A 43 5.36 -6.93 12.39
CA ASP A 43 5.81 -7.19 11.01
C ASP A 43 4.72 -6.92 9.97
N ASN A 44 3.46 -6.93 10.37
CA ASN A 44 2.31 -6.64 9.50
C ASN A 44 2.18 -5.17 9.10
N GLN A 45 2.99 -4.26 9.65
CA GLN A 45 3.14 -2.87 9.20
C GLN A 45 4.37 -2.65 8.31
N LYS A 46 5.23 -3.67 8.19
CA LYS A 46 6.49 -3.58 7.47
C LYS A 46 6.31 -4.12 6.05
N TRP A 47 6.67 -3.31 5.08
CA TRP A 47 6.49 -3.59 3.67
C TRP A 47 7.85 -3.71 2.99
N ASN A 48 8.09 -4.83 2.33
CA ASN A 48 9.22 -4.98 1.43
C ASN A 48 8.86 -4.38 0.07
N LEU A 49 9.59 -3.34 -0.33
CA LEU A 49 9.45 -2.68 -1.61
C LEU A 49 10.58 -3.11 -2.53
N THR A 50 10.23 -3.63 -3.70
CA THR A 50 11.19 -4.01 -4.74
C THR A 50 10.86 -3.31 -6.05
N GLN A 51 11.85 -2.66 -6.64
CA GLN A 51 11.70 -1.92 -7.87
C GLN A 51 11.49 -2.89 -9.03
N VAL A 52 10.51 -2.61 -9.90
CA VAL A 52 10.29 -3.41 -11.09
C VAL A 52 11.43 -3.14 -12.09
N PRO A 53 12.18 -4.17 -12.54
CA PRO A 53 13.29 -3.98 -13.46
C PRO A 53 12.87 -3.25 -14.74
N GLY A 54 13.63 -2.22 -15.12
CA GLY A 54 13.35 -1.41 -16.31
C GLY A 54 12.20 -0.40 -16.18
N LYS A 55 11.53 -0.32 -15.02
CA LYS A 55 10.43 0.64 -14.79
C LYS A 55 10.73 1.56 -13.60
N ALA A 56 11.18 2.78 -13.89
CA ALA A 56 11.48 3.78 -12.86
C ALA A 56 10.20 4.21 -12.11
N GLY A 57 10.25 4.21 -10.78
CA GLY A 57 9.11 4.62 -9.93
C GLY A 57 8.00 3.57 -9.81
N VAL A 58 8.20 2.36 -10.33
CA VAL A 58 7.25 1.25 -10.24
C VAL A 58 7.79 0.20 -9.28
N TRP A 59 6.96 -0.21 -8.32
CA TRP A 59 7.37 -1.04 -7.19
C TRP A 59 6.36 -2.16 -6.94
N LYS A 60 6.85 -3.33 -6.52
CA LYS A 60 6.04 -4.38 -5.90
C LYS A 60 6.06 -4.19 -4.38
N MET A 61 4.93 -4.49 -3.71
CA MET A 61 4.73 -4.29 -2.28
C MET A 61 4.30 -5.59 -1.61
N THR A 62 5.17 -6.16 -0.77
CA THR A 62 4.88 -7.42 -0.07
C THR A 62 5.00 -7.23 1.42
N CYS A 63 4.04 -7.75 2.19
CA CYS A 63 4.08 -7.69 3.64
C CYS A 63 5.20 -8.60 4.17
N VAL A 64 5.97 -8.13 5.16
CA VAL A 64 7.10 -8.88 5.73
C VAL A 64 6.67 -10.00 6.66
N ASP A 65 5.44 -9.99 7.16
CA ASP A 65 4.84 -11.17 7.81
C ASP A 65 4.77 -12.41 6.89
N GLY A 66 5.15 -12.25 5.62
CA GLY A 66 5.44 -13.33 4.68
C GLY A 66 4.20 -13.91 4.01
N SER A 67 3.02 -13.34 4.27
CA SER A 67 1.77 -13.97 3.89
C SER A 67 1.18 -13.46 2.57
N VAL A 68 1.46 -12.22 2.16
CA VAL A 68 0.63 -11.52 1.17
C VAL A 68 1.34 -10.40 0.39
N GLY A 69 1.16 -10.39 -0.93
CA GLY A 69 1.37 -9.22 -1.79
C GLY A 69 0.12 -8.36 -1.86
N ILE A 70 0.23 -7.10 -2.29
CA ILE A 70 -0.97 -6.27 -2.52
C ILE A 70 -1.49 -6.51 -3.95
N THR A 71 -2.76 -6.92 -4.05
CA THR A 71 -3.49 -6.99 -5.32
C THR A 71 -4.64 -6.00 -5.38
N HIS A 72 -5.21 -5.85 -6.57
CA HIS A 72 -6.38 -5.03 -6.85
C HIS A 72 -7.47 -5.89 -7.50
N THR A 73 -8.68 -5.88 -6.94
CA THR A 73 -9.83 -6.60 -7.52
C THR A 73 -10.74 -5.59 -8.22
N VAL A 74 -10.82 -5.67 -9.55
CA VAL A 74 -11.74 -4.86 -10.38
C VAL A 74 -13.21 -5.33 -10.27
N ASN A 75 -13.46 -6.48 -9.62
CA ASN A 75 -14.82 -6.97 -9.40
C ASN A 75 -15.60 -6.06 -8.45
N LYS A 76 -16.32 -5.10 -9.05
CA LYS A 76 -17.26 -4.12 -8.46
C LYS A 76 -18.35 -4.72 -7.54
N LYS A 77 -18.41 -6.05 -7.39
CA LYS A 77 -19.47 -6.78 -6.68
C LYS A 77 -19.08 -7.33 -5.31
N LEU A 78 -17.80 -7.33 -4.91
CA LEU A 78 -17.40 -8.06 -3.70
C LEU A 78 -17.20 -7.18 -2.46
N TYR A 79 -16.92 -5.89 -2.59
CA TYR A 79 -16.85 -4.97 -1.44
C TYR A 79 -17.32 -3.57 -1.85
N TRP A 80 -17.86 -2.83 -0.88
CA TRP A 80 -18.75 -1.68 -1.05
C TRP A 80 -18.15 -0.47 -1.79
N GLY A 81 -18.16 -0.53 -3.12
CA GLY A 81 -18.03 0.64 -4.00
C GLY A 81 -16.59 1.15 -4.13
N TYR A 82 -16.07 1.06 -5.37
CA TYR A 82 -14.71 1.40 -5.80
C TYR A 82 -13.66 0.37 -5.36
N GLY A 83 -12.72 0.02 -6.23
CA GLY A 83 -11.74 -1.03 -5.98
C GLY A 83 -10.96 -0.76 -4.69
N HIS A 84 -10.56 -1.81 -3.97
CA HIS A 84 -9.71 -1.64 -2.80
C HIS A 84 -8.43 -2.46 -2.99
N PRO A 85 -7.26 -1.90 -2.66
CA PRO A 85 -6.05 -2.70 -2.55
C PRO A 85 -6.27 -3.63 -1.36
N HIS A 86 -6.05 -4.92 -1.57
CA HIS A 86 -6.16 -5.90 -0.49
C HIS A 86 -5.01 -6.88 -0.56
N PRO A 87 -4.62 -7.44 0.59
CA PRO A 87 -3.59 -8.46 0.62
C PRO A 87 -4.11 -9.74 -0.06
N HIS A 88 -3.25 -10.39 -0.84
CA HIS A 88 -3.56 -11.63 -1.56
C HIS A 88 -2.38 -12.58 -1.51
N SER A 89 -2.69 -13.89 -1.49
CA SER A 89 -1.71 -14.96 -1.57
C SER A 89 -1.12 -15.02 -2.99
N GLY A 90 0.01 -14.34 -3.21
CA GLY A 90 0.70 -14.32 -4.51
C GLY A 90 1.55 -13.06 -4.69
N ASP A 91 2.04 -12.90 -5.92
CA ASP A 91 2.82 -11.73 -6.32
C ASP A 91 2.00 -10.44 -6.16
N SER A 92 2.64 -9.41 -5.60
CA SER A 92 2.09 -8.06 -5.62
C SER A 92 1.93 -7.58 -7.06
N GLN A 93 0.85 -6.83 -7.29
CA GLN A 93 0.72 -5.98 -8.47
C GLN A 93 1.84 -4.92 -8.50
N GLU A 94 2.01 -4.32 -9.68
CA GLU A 94 2.95 -3.23 -9.89
C GLU A 94 2.30 -1.88 -9.54
N TRP A 95 2.95 -1.12 -8.66
CA TRP A 95 2.44 0.15 -8.14
C TRP A 95 3.35 1.32 -8.50
N ASN A 96 2.79 2.34 -9.13
CA ASN A 96 3.44 3.60 -9.44
C ASN A 96 3.47 4.52 -8.20
N PHE A 97 4.67 4.87 -7.74
CA PHE A 97 4.87 5.88 -6.68
C PHE A 97 5.13 7.24 -7.32
N ILE A 98 4.09 8.07 -7.41
CA ILE A 98 4.14 9.38 -8.04
C ILE A 98 4.35 10.46 -6.99
N GLU A 99 5.58 10.94 -6.88
CA GLU A 99 5.97 12.00 -5.95
C GLU A 99 5.25 13.32 -6.22
N ARG A 100 4.89 14.01 -5.13
CA ARG A 100 4.25 15.32 -5.10
C ARG A 100 5.01 16.22 -4.14
N ASP A 101 5.47 17.35 -4.66
CA ASP A 101 6.14 18.44 -3.94
C ASP A 101 7.29 17.98 -3.03
N GLN A 102 7.92 16.84 -3.32
CA GLN A 102 8.93 16.18 -2.46
C GLN A 102 8.44 15.89 -1.03
N LYS A 103 7.13 15.92 -0.81
CA LYS A 103 6.49 15.78 0.51
C LYS A 103 5.76 14.46 0.69
N PHE A 104 5.27 13.85 -0.39
CA PHE A 104 4.57 12.57 -0.37
C PHE A 104 4.53 11.96 -1.76
N SER A 105 4.05 10.72 -1.87
CA SER A 105 3.70 10.11 -3.14
C SER A 105 2.25 9.67 -3.14
N LYS A 106 1.62 9.72 -4.31
CA LYS A 106 0.42 8.94 -4.57
C LYS A 106 0.84 7.55 -5.06
N ILE A 107 0.28 6.50 -4.48
CA ILE A 107 0.50 5.12 -4.93
C ILE A 107 -0.64 4.77 -5.87
N LYS A 108 -0.34 4.49 -7.13
CA LYS A 108 -1.32 4.19 -8.18
C LYS A 108 -1.08 2.83 -8.82
N LEU A 109 -2.12 2.21 -9.37
CA LEU A 109 -1.93 1.02 -10.21
C LEU A 109 -1.13 1.38 -11.47
N GLY A 110 -0.33 0.43 -11.98
CA GLY A 110 0.51 0.56 -13.18
C GLY A 110 -0.13 1.27 -14.38
N ASP A 111 -1.41 0.98 -14.62
CA ASP A 111 -2.20 1.33 -15.82
C ASP A 111 -3.53 2.04 -15.49
N GLY A 112 -3.80 2.35 -14.22
CA GLY A 112 -5.12 2.79 -13.74
C GLY A 112 -5.21 4.25 -13.26
N THR A 113 -6.45 4.71 -13.05
CA THR A 113 -6.77 5.98 -12.36
C THR A 113 -6.74 5.85 -10.84
N ASP A 114 -6.83 4.62 -10.35
CA ASP A 114 -7.08 4.24 -8.96
C ASP A 114 -5.81 4.44 -8.12
N CYS A 115 -5.98 4.99 -6.91
CA CYS A 115 -4.92 5.36 -5.99
C CYS A 115 -5.22 4.90 -4.56
N PHE A 116 -4.20 4.41 -3.85
CA PHE A 116 -4.29 4.25 -2.39
C PHE A 116 -4.69 5.59 -1.75
N ASP A 117 -5.89 5.66 -1.20
CA ASP A 117 -6.38 6.82 -0.48
C ASP A 117 -6.93 6.42 0.89
N ALA A 118 -6.80 7.32 1.84
CA ALA A 118 -7.41 7.15 3.15
C ALA A 118 -8.88 7.55 3.08
N CYS A 119 -9.77 6.71 3.60
CA CYS A 119 -11.17 7.08 3.80
C CYS A 119 -11.31 8.31 4.73
N ASP A 120 -12.53 8.84 4.78
CA ASP A 120 -12.98 9.99 5.59
C ASP A 120 -12.32 10.10 6.99
N PRO A 121 -12.24 11.31 7.57
CA PRO A 121 -11.74 11.51 8.92
C PRO A 121 -12.37 10.54 9.93
N GLY A 122 -11.54 9.83 10.71
CA GLY A 122 -11.98 8.81 11.66
C GLY A 122 -12.06 7.37 11.13
N SER A 123 -11.96 7.16 9.81
CA SER A 123 -11.89 5.81 9.23
C SER A 123 -10.48 5.24 9.24
N SER A 124 -10.36 3.95 9.61
CA SER A 124 -9.16 3.13 9.49
C SER A 124 -9.06 2.39 8.14
N THR A 125 -9.94 2.70 7.18
CA THR A 125 -10.01 2.00 5.89
C THR A 125 -9.15 2.68 4.81
N VAL A 126 -8.59 1.86 3.92
CA VAL A 126 -7.84 2.27 2.73
C VAL A 126 -8.69 1.99 1.47
N ARG A 127 -8.80 2.94 0.53
CA ARG A 127 -9.44 2.79 -0.80
C ARG A 127 -8.38 2.78 -1.91
N ALA A 128 -8.71 2.17 -3.07
CA ALA A 128 -8.01 2.42 -4.33
C ALA A 128 -8.88 3.33 -5.19
#